data_AF-A0A6I7X530-F1
#
_entry.id   AF-A0A6I7X530-F1
#
_cell.length_a   1.000
_cell.length_b   1.000
_cell.length_c   1.000
_cell.angle_alpha   90.00
_cell.angle_beta   90.00
_cell.angle_gamma   90.00
#
_symmetry.space_group_name_H-M   'P 1'
#
loop_
_entity.id
_entity.type
_entity.pdbx_description
1 polymer ?
#
loop_
_entity_poly.entity_id
_entity_poly.type
_entity_poly.pdbx_seq_one_letter_code
_entity_poly.pdbx_strand_id
1 'polypeptide(L)'
;MARCKSCSAPLLANTNRCQYCGVRNDVDLHAKHNYSIYQKVSDRICPHCDKPLQTIQIQLDEAVLIERCAVCFGLFFDLHELETLLDHSVSHIAAINRAHIDNINSDRYQTKQVVKYIKCPVCQKFMRRTNFAQKSGVIVDSCRLHGFWLDSGEVTHLMEWKKAGGQLLHEEEQRKKPLKVKKTQIERADRLWDPTAHSSRVGLETDLLEFLVSVVGKIF
;
A
#
# COMPACT_ATOMS: atom_id res chain seq x y z
N MET A 1 6.26 20.88 -1.76
CA MET A 1 4.78 20.85 -1.81
C MET A 1 4.31 21.06 -3.24
N ALA A 2 3.33 20.29 -3.70
CA ALA A 2 2.73 20.45 -5.02
C ALA A 2 1.88 21.75 -5.08
N ARG A 3 1.69 22.28 -6.29
CA ARG A 3 0.84 23.46 -6.53
C ARG A 3 -0.38 23.07 -7.36
N CYS A 4 -1.49 23.76 -7.14
CA CYS A 4 -2.68 23.54 -7.93
C CYS A 4 -2.45 23.96 -9.38
N LYS A 5 -2.81 23.09 -10.34
CA LYS A 5 -2.68 23.38 -11.77
C LYS A 5 -3.57 24.55 -12.26
N SER A 6 -4.62 24.88 -11.51
CA SER A 6 -5.60 25.90 -11.91
C SER A 6 -5.34 27.27 -11.31
N CYS A 7 -4.97 27.34 -10.02
CA CYS A 7 -4.82 28.62 -9.31
C CYS A 7 -3.45 28.80 -8.66
N SER A 8 -2.51 27.88 -8.88
CA SER A 8 -1.13 27.90 -8.37
C SER A 8 -0.97 27.89 -6.84
N ALA A 9 -2.08 27.84 -6.09
CA ALA A 9 -2.06 27.77 -4.64
C ALA A 9 -1.38 26.48 -4.15
N PRO A 10 -0.71 26.51 -2.98
CA PRO A 10 -0.11 25.31 -2.40
C PRO A 10 -1.19 24.26 -2.10
N LEU A 11 -0.91 23.00 -2.46
CA LEU A 11 -1.75 21.87 -2.07
C LEU A 11 -1.26 21.32 -0.74
N LEU A 12 -2.21 21.01 0.15
CA LEU A 12 -1.90 20.21 1.32
C LEU A 12 -1.39 18.83 0.89
N ALA A 13 -0.64 18.18 1.76
CA ALA A 13 -0.18 16.83 1.52
C ALA A 13 -1.35 15.84 1.47
N ASN A 14 -1.21 14.80 0.64
CA ASN A 14 -2.14 13.67 0.51
C ASN A 14 -3.59 14.11 0.24
N THR A 15 -3.76 15.22 -0.49
CA THR A 15 -5.05 15.64 -1.05
C THR A 15 -4.88 15.98 -2.52
N ASN A 16 -5.87 15.59 -3.31
CA ASN A 16 -5.98 16.03 -4.70
C ASN A 16 -6.79 17.33 -4.83
N ARG A 17 -7.61 17.70 -3.84
CA ARG A 17 -8.54 18.81 -3.95
C ARG A 17 -7.93 20.08 -3.37
N CYS A 18 -7.80 21.10 -4.21
CA CYS A 18 -7.36 22.42 -3.77
C CYS A 18 -8.38 23.03 -2.81
N GLN A 19 -7.95 23.49 -1.63
CA GLN A 19 -8.83 24.14 -0.67
C GLN A 19 -9.29 25.54 -1.10
N TYR A 20 -8.58 26.16 -2.04
CA TYR A 20 -8.86 27.51 -2.51
C TYR A 20 -9.83 27.52 -3.69
N CYS A 21 -9.55 26.78 -4.76
CA CYS A 21 -10.38 26.76 -5.98
C CYS A 21 -11.23 25.48 -6.15
N GLY A 22 -11.03 24.46 -5.30
CA GLY A 22 -11.80 23.22 -5.35
C GLY A 22 -11.42 22.24 -6.47
N VAL A 23 -10.52 22.61 -7.39
CA VAL A 23 -10.08 21.76 -8.50
C VAL A 23 -9.30 20.55 -7.98
N ARG A 24 -9.51 19.39 -8.63
CA ARG A 24 -8.72 18.18 -8.39
C ARG A 24 -7.42 18.18 -9.20
N ASN A 25 -6.34 17.76 -8.56
CA ASN A 25 -4.98 17.75 -9.08
C ASN A 25 -4.45 16.33 -9.05
N ASP A 26 -3.82 15.91 -10.13
CA ASP A 26 -3.11 14.63 -10.21
C ASP A 26 -1.73 14.84 -9.58
N VAL A 27 -1.56 14.48 -8.31
CA VAL A 27 -0.35 14.83 -7.54
C VAL A 27 0.77 13.80 -7.71
N ASP A 28 0.42 12.55 -8.00
CA ASP A 28 1.39 11.44 -8.02
C ASP A 28 2.08 11.26 -9.36
N LEU A 29 1.37 11.45 -10.47
CA LEU A 29 1.94 11.22 -11.80
C LEU A 29 2.39 12.51 -12.46
N HIS A 30 1.65 13.61 -12.27
CA HIS A 30 1.93 14.86 -12.97
C HIS A 30 3.33 15.40 -12.67
N ALA A 31 4.12 15.58 -13.73
CA ALA A 31 5.51 16.06 -13.69
C ALA A 31 6.51 15.18 -12.90
N LYS A 32 6.12 13.95 -12.52
CA LYS A 32 6.99 12.99 -11.84
C LYS A 32 7.23 11.73 -12.66
N HIS A 33 6.18 11.22 -13.29
CA HIS A 33 6.25 10.05 -14.15
C HIS A 33 5.51 10.33 -15.45
N ASN A 34 6.17 10.01 -16.56
CA ASN A 34 5.48 9.94 -17.83
C ASN A 34 4.64 8.65 -17.85
N TYR A 35 3.42 8.76 -18.35
CA TYR A 35 2.56 7.60 -18.54
C TYR A 35 1.78 7.74 -19.84
N SER A 36 1.40 6.60 -20.42
CA SER A 36 0.45 6.50 -21.51
C SER A 36 -0.78 5.74 -21.05
N ILE A 37 -1.93 6.05 -21.65
CA ILE A 37 -3.14 5.27 -21.41
C ILE A 37 -3.03 4.00 -22.25
N TYR A 38 -2.91 2.85 -21.57
CA TYR A 38 -2.89 1.54 -22.21
C TYR A 38 -4.31 1.08 -22.55
N GLN A 39 -5.23 1.20 -21.59
CA GLN A 39 -6.64 0.89 -21.74
C GLN A 39 -7.50 1.97 -21.08
N LYS A 40 -8.41 2.59 -21.86
CA LYS A 40 -9.26 3.69 -21.37
C LYS A 40 -10.31 3.25 -20.34
N VAL A 41 -10.73 1.98 -20.39
CA VAL A 41 -11.79 1.41 -19.55
C VAL A 41 -11.36 -0.01 -19.18
N SER A 42 -10.98 -0.21 -17.93
CA SER A 42 -10.70 -1.50 -17.29
C SER A 42 -11.99 -2.10 -16.71
N ASP A 43 -11.99 -3.41 -16.49
CA ASP A 43 -13.08 -4.13 -15.81
C ASP A 43 -13.10 -3.85 -14.29
N ARG A 44 -12.05 -3.21 -13.78
CA ARG A 44 -11.90 -2.85 -12.37
C ARG A 44 -12.62 -1.53 -12.06
N ILE A 45 -13.27 -1.47 -10.90
CA ILE A 45 -14.07 -0.30 -10.47
C ILE A 45 -13.35 0.46 -9.36
N CYS A 46 -13.33 1.79 -9.48
CA CYS A 46 -12.82 2.68 -8.44
C CYS A 46 -13.70 2.59 -7.17
N PRO A 47 -13.15 2.23 -6.00
CA PRO A 47 -13.94 2.06 -4.79
C PRO A 47 -14.36 3.38 -4.11
N HIS A 48 -13.89 4.53 -4.61
CA HIS A 48 -14.31 5.85 -4.13
C HIS A 48 -15.36 6.50 -5.02
N CYS A 49 -15.32 6.22 -6.33
CA CYS A 49 -16.13 6.92 -7.34
C CYS A 49 -17.14 6.03 -8.05
N ASP A 50 -17.05 4.70 -7.88
CA ASP A 50 -17.86 3.71 -8.58
C ASP A 50 -17.81 3.89 -10.12
N LYS A 51 -16.66 4.30 -10.63
CA LYS A 51 -16.38 4.45 -12.06
C LYS A 51 -15.34 3.43 -12.52
N PRO A 52 -15.42 2.94 -13.76
CA PRO A 52 -14.37 2.14 -14.35
C PRO A 52 -13.00 2.82 -14.24
N LEU A 53 -11.98 2.03 -13.92
CA LEU A 53 -10.59 2.47 -13.91
C LEU A 53 -10.04 2.51 -15.33
N GLN A 54 -8.86 3.11 -15.48
CA GLN A 54 -8.06 3.09 -16.70
C GLN A 54 -6.78 2.34 -16.41
N THR A 55 -6.37 1.44 -17.28
CA THR A 55 -5.02 0.88 -17.22
C THR A 55 -4.07 1.88 -17.87
N ILE A 56 -3.08 2.33 -17.12
CA ILE A 56 -2.03 3.21 -17.59
C ILE A 56 -0.70 2.47 -17.55
N GLN A 57 0.17 2.80 -18.49
CA GLN A 57 1.55 2.31 -18.51
C GLN A 57 2.45 3.43 -18.00
N ILE A 58 3.14 3.19 -16.89
CA ILE A 58 4.19 4.08 -16.41
C ILE A 58 5.46 3.81 -17.21
N GLN A 59 6.06 4.86 -17.74
CA GLN A 59 7.29 4.79 -18.52
C GLN A 59 8.49 4.76 -17.56
N LEU A 60 8.93 3.56 -17.21
CA LEU A 60 10.19 3.27 -16.51
C LEU A 60 11.07 2.42 -17.44
N ASP A 61 12.22 1.94 -16.96
CA ASP A 61 13.06 1.00 -17.70
C ASP A 61 12.32 -0.31 -18.00
N GLU A 62 11.41 -0.70 -17.10
CA GLU A 62 10.42 -1.76 -17.30
C GLU A 62 9.01 -1.16 -17.39
N ALA A 63 8.16 -1.73 -18.25
CA ALA A 63 6.77 -1.28 -18.41
C ALA A 63 5.92 -1.76 -17.22
N VAL A 64 5.56 -0.85 -16.32
CA VAL A 64 4.63 -1.14 -15.22
C VAL A 64 3.22 -0.67 -15.62
N LEU A 65 2.29 -1.62 -15.69
CA LEU A 65 0.88 -1.35 -15.98
C LEU A 65 0.13 -1.23 -14.65
N ILE A 66 -0.51 -0.10 -14.37
CA ILE A 66 -1.30 0.07 -13.15
C ILE A 66 -2.69 0.59 -13.48
N GLU A 67 -3.59 0.46 -12.52
CA GLU A 67 -4.94 0.97 -12.64
C GLU A 67 -5.07 2.36 -12.03
N ARG A 68 -5.73 3.27 -12.74
CA ARG A 68 -5.89 4.66 -12.35
C ARG A 68 -7.32 5.12 -12.50
N CYS A 69 -7.84 5.79 -11.48
CA CYS A 69 -9.11 6.49 -11.60
C CYS A 69 -8.94 7.86 -12.27
N ALA A 70 -9.65 8.10 -13.38
CA ALA A 70 -9.64 9.40 -14.07
C ALA A 70 -10.28 10.54 -13.27
N VAL A 71 -11.02 10.23 -12.20
CA VAL A 71 -11.85 11.19 -11.45
C VAL A 71 -11.22 11.56 -10.11
N CYS A 72 -10.84 10.59 -9.28
CA CYS A 72 -10.17 10.84 -8.00
C CYS A 72 -8.65 10.72 -8.05
N PHE A 73 -8.07 10.22 -9.15
CA PHE A 73 -6.63 9.96 -9.28
C PHE A 73 -6.07 8.95 -8.26
N GLY A 74 -6.93 8.14 -7.65
CA GLY A 74 -6.50 6.97 -6.89
C GLY A 74 -5.89 5.91 -7.82
N LEU A 75 -4.93 5.17 -7.29
CA LEU A 75 -4.12 4.22 -8.01
C LEU A 75 -4.26 2.84 -7.38
N PHE A 76 -4.38 1.82 -8.22
CA PHE A 76 -4.37 0.44 -7.81
C PHE A 76 -3.19 -0.28 -8.47
N PHE A 77 -2.39 -0.90 -7.62
CA PHE A 77 -1.19 -1.65 -7.97
C PHE A 77 -1.50 -3.11 -7.72
N ASP A 78 -1.31 -3.95 -8.71
CA ASP A 78 -1.24 -5.39 -8.50
C ASP A 78 -0.01 -5.75 -7.65
N LEU A 79 0.06 -7.01 -7.22
CA LEU A 79 1.18 -7.49 -6.41
C LEU A 79 2.52 -7.19 -7.09
N HIS A 80 3.47 -6.65 -6.33
CA HIS A 80 4.83 -6.26 -6.73
C HIS A 80 4.94 -4.96 -7.55
N GLU A 81 3.86 -4.44 -8.14
CA GLU A 81 3.95 -3.24 -9.00
C GLU A 81 4.32 -1.96 -8.22
N LEU A 82 3.83 -1.84 -6.98
CA LEU A 82 4.15 -0.70 -6.13
C LEU A 82 5.62 -0.72 -5.72
N GLU A 83 6.13 -1.89 -5.35
CA GLU A 83 7.54 -2.11 -5.03
C GLU A 83 8.43 -1.77 -6.23
N THR A 84 8.11 -2.33 -7.42
CA THR A 84 8.81 -2.03 -8.68
C THR A 84 8.83 -0.52 -8.96
N LEU A 85 7.69 0.16 -8.87
CA LEU A 85 7.61 1.60 -9.07
C LEU A 85 8.56 2.33 -8.10
N LEU A 86 8.52 1.99 -6.81
CA LEU A 86 9.34 2.65 -5.80
C LEU A 86 10.84 2.38 -5.99
N ASP A 87 11.23 1.17 -6.38
CA ASP A 87 12.63 0.80 -6.66
C ASP A 87 13.20 1.55 -7.87
N HIS A 88 12.45 1.63 -8.98
CA HIS A 88 12.89 2.39 -10.15
C HIS A 88 12.88 3.91 -9.93
N SER A 89 11.95 4.42 -9.13
CA SER A 89 11.79 5.87 -8.92
C SER A 89 12.79 6.46 -7.92
N VAL A 90 13.43 5.61 -7.11
CA VAL A 90 14.35 6.01 -6.05
C VAL A 90 15.57 5.09 -6.03
N SER A 91 16.61 5.49 -6.76
CA SER A 91 17.89 4.78 -6.78
C SER A 91 18.88 5.35 -5.76
N HIS A 92 19.77 4.48 -5.25
CA HIS A 92 20.96 4.81 -4.45
C HIS A 92 20.71 5.69 -3.21
N ILE A 93 20.13 5.10 -2.16
CA ILE A 93 20.09 5.74 -0.84
C ILE A 93 21.20 5.17 0.03
N ALA A 94 22.17 6.02 0.39
CA ALA A 94 23.32 5.60 1.21
C ALA A 94 23.13 5.84 2.71
N ALA A 95 22.15 6.66 3.12
CA ALA A 95 22.00 7.09 4.50
C ALA A 95 20.53 7.26 4.90
N ILE A 96 20.25 7.00 6.19
CA ILE A 96 18.94 7.22 6.81
C ILE A 96 18.90 8.64 7.38
N ASN A 97 18.00 9.48 6.87
CA ASN A 97 17.71 10.79 7.46
C ASN A 97 16.45 10.72 8.34
N ARG A 98 16.64 10.32 9.61
CA ARG A 98 15.55 10.13 10.57
C ARG A 98 14.72 11.39 10.80
N ALA A 99 15.39 12.54 10.95
CA ALA A 99 14.72 13.82 11.15
C ALA A 99 13.82 14.18 9.96
N HIS A 100 14.28 13.92 8.73
CA HIS A 100 13.47 14.14 7.54
C HIS A 100 12.27 13.18 7.46
N ILE A 101 12.46 11.90 7.79
CA ILE A 101 11.35 10.93 7.89
C ILE A 101 10.30 11.39 8.90
N ASP A 102 10.73 11.83 10.09
CA ASP A 102 9.82 12.29 11.14
C ASP A 102 9.07 13.56 10.70
N ASN A 103 9.74 14.51 10.03
CA ASN A 103 9.12 15.71 9.48
C ASN A 103 8.09 15.39 8.38
N ILE A 104 8.43 14.48 7.46
CA ILE A 104 7.50 14.00 6.42
C ILE A 104 6.25 13.42 7.08
N ASN A 105 6.43 12.59 8.11
CA ASN A 105 5.32 11.98 8.83
C ASN A 105 4.48 13.02 9.59
N SER A 106 5.10 13.98 10.27
CA SER A 106 4.39 15.01 11.05
C SER A 106 3.59 15.95 10.17
N ASP A 107 4.18 16.42 9.06
CA ASP A 107 3.55 17.38 8.13
C ASP A 107 2.34 16.77 7.42
N ARG A 108 2.35 15.44 7.27
CA ARG A 108 1.35 14.68 6.52
C ARG A 108 0.36 13.94 7.41
N TYR A 109 0.53 14.00 8.73
CA TYR A 109 -0.39 13.39 9.68
C TYR A 109 -1.69 14.20 9.78
N GLN A 110 -2.81 13.59 9.38
CA GLN A 110 -4.12 14.20 9.51
C GLN A 110 -4.87 13.64 10.72
N THR A 111 -5.03 14.46 11.76
CA THR A 111 -5.68 14.10 13.03
C THR A 111 -7.17 13.76 12.92
N LYS A 112 -7.86 14.13 11.83
CA LYS A 112 -9.33 14.04 11.70
C LYS A 112 -9.80 13.38 10.39
N GLN A 113 -9.12 12.34 9.93
CA GLN A 113 -9.66 11.56 8.80
C GLN A 113 -10.73 10.58 9.27
N VAL A 114 -11.93 10.68 8.70
CA VAL A 114 -12.97 9.67 8.86
C VAL A 114 -12.51 8.38 8.17
N VAL A 115 -12.35 7.31 8.94
CA VAL A 115 -11.92 6.01 8.42
C VAL A 115 -13.05 5.41 7.58
N LYS A 116 -12.85 5.35 6.27
CA LYS A 116 -13.69 4.57 5.35
C LYS A 116 -12.90 3.34 4.89
N TYR A 117 -13.51 2.16 4.96
CA TYR A 117 -12.98 0.94 4.37
C TYR A 117 -13.47 0.83 2.93
N ILE A 118 -12.59 0.41 2.04
CA ILE A 118 -12.87 0.28 0.60
C ILE A 118 -12.82 -1.17 0.14
N LYS A 119 -13.48 -1.45 -0.99
CA LYS A 119 -13.50 -2.77 -1.62
C LYS A 119 -12.34 -2.89 -2.60
N CYS A 120 -11.76 -4.08 -2.69
CA CYS A 120 -10.76 -4.42 -3.69
C CYS A 120 -11.37 -4.32 -5.09
N PRO A 121 -10.74 -3.59 -6.04
CA PRO A 121 -11.23 -3.49 -7.42
C PRO A 121 -11.37 -4.82 -8.15
N VAL A 122 -10.65 -5.86 -7.70
CA VAL A 122 -10.64 -7.20 -8.31
C VAL A 122 -11.68 -8.12 -7.65
N CYS A 123 -11.53 -8.43 -6.35
CA CYS A 123 -12.41 -9.42 -5.69
C CYS A 123 -13.56 -8.83 -4.89
N GLN A 124 -13.70 -7.50 -4.83
CA GLN A 124 -14.79 -6.80 -4.15
C GLN A 124 -14.91 -7.04 -2.64
N LYS A 125 -13.95 -7.74 -2.02
CA LYS A 125 -13.82 -7.88 -0.56
C LYS A 125 -13.21 -6.60 0.03
N PHE A 126 -13.57 -6.29 1.28
CA PHE A 126 -12.96 -5.15 1.98
C PHE A 126 -11.45 -5.32 2.12
N MET A 127 -10.73 -4.24 1.83
CA MET A 127 -9.29 -4.16 1.95
C MET A 127 -8.90 -3.83 3.39
N ARG A 128 -7.72 -4.29 3.80
CA ARG A 128 -7.17 -4.03 5.12
C ARG A 128 -6.33 -2.76 5.07
N ARG A 129 -6.62 -1.82 5.96
CA ARG A 129 -5.78 -0.64 6.17
C ARG A 129 -4.51 -1.03 6.92
N THR A 130 -3.36 -0.76 6.32
CA THR A 130 -2.04 -1.09 6.88
C THR A 130 -1.08 0.06 6.65
N ASN A 131 -0.25 0.37 7.64
CA ASN A 131 0.88 1.28 7.42
C ASN A 131 1.91 0.58 6.53
N PHE A 132 2.21 1.17 5.37
CA PHE A 132 3.21 0.62 4.45
C PHE A 132 4.59 0.69 5.11
N ALA A 133 5.40 -0.37 5.01
CA ALA A 133 6.78 -0.43 5.51
C ALA A 133 7.02 0.35 6.82
N GLN A 134 6.47 -0.16 7.93
CA GLN A 134 6.51 0.37 9.32
C GLN A 134 7.25 1.71 9.46
N LYS A 135 6.49 2.79 9.69
CA LYS A 135 6.92 4.20 9.79
C LYS A 135 6.97 5.01 8.48
N SER A 136 6.40 4.50 7.39
CA SER A 136 6.14 5.38 6.23
C SER A 136 5.10 6.46 6.50
N GLY A 137 4.23 6.25 7.51
CA GLY A 137 3.11 7.14 7.79
C GLY A 137 2.00 7.10 6.73
N VAL A 138 2.15 6.28 5.68
CA VAL A 138 1.18 6.08 4.62
C VAL A 138 0.31 4.88 4.96
N ILE A 139 -1.01 5.10 5.02
CA ILE A 139 -2.00 4.06 5.31
C ILE A 139 -2.58 3.56 4.00
N VAL A 140 -1.99 2.49 3.48
CA VAL A 140 -2.47 1.85 2.25
C VAL A 140 -3.61 0.89 2.56
N ASP A 141 -4.53 0.77 1.61
CA ASP A 141 -5.55 -0.27 1.60
C ASP A 141 -5.00 -1.50 0.88
N SER A 142 -4.91 -2.64 1.57
CA SER A 142 -4.26 -3.86 1.06
C SER A 142 -5.24 -5.02 0.88
N CYS A 143 -5.20 -5.66 -0.29
CA CYS A 143 -5.81 -6.94 -0.56
C CYS A 143 -4.71 -7.99 -0.71
N ARG A 144 -4.67 -8.96 0.20
CA ARG A 144 -3.61 -10.00 0.23
C ARG A 144 -3.43 -10.78 -1.08
N LEU A 145 -4.48 -10.89 -1.89
CA LEU A 145 -4.47 -11.70 -3.11
C LEU A 145 -4.24 -10.88 -4.38
N HIS A 146 -4.48 -9.56 -4.34
CA HIS A 146 -4.53 -8.76 -5.57
C HIS A 146 -3.58 -7.57 -5.56
N GLY A 147 -3.39 -6.90 -4.41
CA GLY A 147 -2.49 -5.75 -4.36
C GLY A 147 -2.98 -4.60 -3.48
N PHE A 148 -2.58 -3.39 -3.84
CA PHE A 148 -2.71 -2.20 -3.00
C PHE A 148 -3.51 -1.10 -3.70
N TRP A 149 -4.36 -0.43 -2.93
CA TRP A 149 -4.98 0.82 -3.31
C TRP A 149 -4.29 1.97 -2.57
N LEU A 150 -3.92 3.00 -3.32
CA LEU A 150 -3.32 4.22 -2.82
C LEU A 150 -4.15 5.41 -3.27
N ASP A 151 -4.47 6.27 -2.31
CA ASP A 151 -5.15 7.52 -2.56
C ASP A 151 -4.18 8.56 -3.14
N SER A 152 -4.76 9.58 -3.78
CA SER A 152 -3.97 10.59 -4.47
C SER A 152 -3.06 11.37 -3.50
N GLY A 153 -1.78 11.39 -3.81
CA GLY A 153 -0.69 11.98 -3.04
C GLY A 153 0.08 10.98 -2.17
N GLU A 154 -0.42 9.76 -2.00
CA GLU A 154 0.23 8.75 -1.16
C GLU A 154 1.47 8.13 -1.83
N VAL A 155 1.45 7.91 -3.15
CA VAL A 155 2.64 7.43 -3.89
C VAL A 155 3.77 8.44 -3.79
N THR A 156 3.46 9.73 -3.96
CA THR A 156 4.40 10.84 -3.71
C THR A 156 5.02 10.76 -2.33
N HIS A 157 4.20 10.54 -1.31
CA HIS A 157 4.64 10.45 0.07
C HIS A 157 5.59 9.24 0.26
N LEU A 158 5.25 8.07 -0.28
CA LEU A 158 6.12 6.90 -0.24
C LEU A 158 7.47 7.15 -0.92
N MET A 159 7.49 7.85 -2.07
CA MET A 159 8.73 8.20 -2.76
C MET A 159 9.61 9.15 -1.93
N GLU A 160 9.02 10.17 -1.29
CA GLU A 160 9.74 11.09 -0.41
C GLU A 160 10.31 10.36 0.82
N TRP A 161 9.50 9.51 1.45
CA TRP A 161 9.91 8.67 2.58
C TRP A 161 11.05 7.72 2.18
N LYS A 162 10.95 7.06 1.03
CA LYS A 162 11.98 6.17 0.52
C LYS A 162 13.27 6.95 0.25
N LYS A 163 13.20 8.11 -0.43
CA LYS A 163 14.35 9.00 -0.67
C LYS A 163 15.06 9.43 0.62
N ALA A 164 14.34 9.54 1.74
CA ALA A 164 14.91 9.86 3.05
C ALA A 164 15.57 8.66 3.77
N GLY A 165 15.64 7.48 3.12
CA GLY A 165 16.18 6.25 3.71
C GLY A 165 15.17 5.45 4.54
N GLY A 166 13.87 5.69 4.32
CA GLY A 166 12.81 5.00 5.04
C GLY A 166 12.85 3.47 4.90
N GLN A 167 13.17 2.96 3.70
CA GLN A 167 13.26 1.53 3.45
C GLN A 167 14.39 0.86 4.24
N LEU A 168 15.58 1.47 4.27
CA LEU A 168 16.71 1.00 5.08
C LEU A 168 16.35 0.97 6.57
N LEU A 169 15.67 2.01 7.06
CA LEU A 169 15.18 2.06 8.43
C LEU A 169 14.19 0.93 8.74
N HIS A 170 13.27 0.65 7.80
CA HIS A 170 12.31 -0.44 7.94
C HIS A 170 12.99 -1.81 8.07
N GLU A 171 14.01 -2.04 7.23
CA GLU A 171 14.81 -3.27 7.23
C GLU A 171 15.61 -3.43 8.53
N GLU A 172 16.27 -2.37 9.01
CA GLU A 172 16.96 -2.37 10.31
C GLU A 172 16.02 -2.75 11.46
N GLU A 173 14.79 -2.22 11.44
CA GLU A 173 13.78 -2.51 12.47
C GLU A 173 13.27 -3.95 12.38
N GLN A 174 13.09 -4.52 11.18
CA GLN A 174 12.72 -5.94 11.06
C GLN A 174 13.82 -6.86 11.59
N ARG A 175 15.10 -6.55 11.32
CA ARG A 175 16.23 -7.34 11.83
C ARG A 175 16.31 -7.34 13.36
N LYS A 176 15.87 -6.26 14.02
CA LYS A 176 15.86 -6.12 15.48
C LYS A 176 14.70 -6.84 16.17
N LYS A 177 13.67 -7.28 15.44
CA LYS A 177 12.53 -7.96 16.06
C LYS A 177 12.90 -9.41 16.41
N PRO A 178 12.70 -9.84 17.67
CA PRO A 178 12.91 -11.24 18.03
C PRO A 178 11.94 -12.13 17.25
N LEU A 179 12.44 -13.26 16.75
CA LEU A 179 11.63 -14.33 16.16
C LEU A 179 10.56 -14.73 17.19
N LYS A 180 9.29 -14.40 16.92
CA LYS A 180 8.17 -14.90 17.73
C LYS A 180 8.06 -16.41 17.49
N VAL A 181 8.69 -17.21 18.33
CA VAL A 181 8.42 -18.65 18.40
C VAL A 181 6.94 -18.78 18.79
N LYS A 182 6.09 -19.18 17.85
CA LYS A 182 4.70 -19.56 18.14
C LYS A 182 4.77 -20.73 19.13
N LYS A 183 4.52 -20.49 20.42
CA LYS A 183 4.24 -21.58 21.36
C LYS A 183 2.94 -22.24 20.90
N THR A 184 3.07 -23.33 20.17
CA THR A 184 1.98 -24.22 19.80
C THR A 184 1.30 -24.65 21.10
N GLN A 185 -0.01 -24.43 21.20
CA GLN A 185 -0.82 -24.83 22.35
C GLN A 185 -0.88 -26.37 22.41
N ILE A 186 0.08 -27.00 23.09
CA ILE A 186 0.01 -28.41 23.52
C ILE A 186 -0.02 -28.44 25.04
N GLU A 187 -0.94 -27.72 25.67
CA GLU A 187 -1.21 -27.87 27.11
C GLU A 187 -2.69 -27.58 27.38
N ARG A 188 -3.56 -28.55 27.04
CA ARG A 188 -4.92 -28.68 27.58
C ARG A 188 -5.44 -30.10 27.32
N ALA A 189 -4.72 -31.08 27.86
CA ALA A 189 -5.13 -32.48 27.88
C ALA A 189 -5.27 -33.01 29.32
N ASP A 190 -5.78 -32.18 30.25
CA ASP A 190 -6.18 -32.59 31.60
C ASP A 190 -7.54 -31.99 31.97
N ARG A 191 -8.54 -32.21 31.12
CA ARG A 191 -9.95 -32.14 31.54
C ARG A 191 -10.59 -33.48 31.23
N LEU A 192 -10.94 -34.17 32.30
CA LEU A 192 -11.78 -35.37 32.34
C LEU A 192 -12.91 -35.27 31.29
N TRP A 193 -12.91 -36.22 30.36
CA TRP A 193 -13.88 -36.36 29.29
C TRP A 193 -15.19 -36.94 29.84
N ASP A 194 -16.30 -36.20 29.65
CA ASP A 194 -17.67 -36.63 29.92
C ASP A 194 -18.26 -37.30 28.65
N PRO A 195 -18.78 -38.55 28.69
CA PRO A 195 -19.07 -39.32 27.48
C PRO A 195 -20.34 -38.96 26.67
N THR A 196 -21.09 -37.89 26.98
CA THR A 196 -22.44 -37.70 26.39
C THR A 196 -22.64 -36.49 25.48
N ALA A 197 -21.71 -36.20 24.57
CA ALA A 197 -22.00 -35.32 23.44
C ALA A 197 -21.46 -35.88 22.11
N HIS A 198 -22.36 -36.49 21.35
CA HIS A 198 -22.21 -36.80 19.92
C HIS A 198 -21.61 -35.59 19.16
N SER A 199 -20.44 -35.76 18.53
CA SER A 199 -20.28 -35.97 17.07
C SER A 199 -21.00 -34.92 16.22
N SER A 200 -20.32 -33.99 15.53
CA SER A 200 -19.55 -34.34 14.33
C SER A 200 -18.40 -33.37 13.97
N ARG A 201 -17.23 -33.99 13.76
CA ARG A 201 -16.12 -33.78 12.78
C ARG A 201 -16.26 -32.70 11.69
N VAL A 202 -15.22 -32.16 11.02
CA VAL A 202 -13.75 -31.92 11.13
C VAL A 202 -13.32 -31.50 9.71
N GLY A 203 -12.32 -30.61 9.56
CA GLY A 203 -11.52 -30.47 8.33
C GLY A 203 -10.99 -29.05 8.11
N LEU A 204 -9.79 -28.62 8.57
CA LEU A 204 -8.43 -28.81 7.98
C LEU A 204 -8.35 -28.27 6.53
N GLU A 205 -7.46 -27.35 6.12
CA GLU A 205 -6.05 -27.15 6.44
C GLU A 205 -5.60 -25.69 6.25
N THR A 206 -4.87 -25.17 7.23
CA THR A 206 -3.99 -24.01 7.13
C THR A 206 -2.57 -24.50 7.42
N ASP A 207 -1.64 -24.39 6.47
CA ASP A 207 -0.17 -24.18 6.67
C ASP A 207 0.67 -24.73 5.50
N LEU A 208 0.61 -24.07 4.33
CA LEU A 208 1.59 -24.28 3.25
C LEU A 208 2.27 -22.99 2.77
N LEU A 209 1.81 -21.81 3.20
CA LEU A 209 2.33 -20.52 2.71
C LEU A 209 3.42 -19.88 3.59
N GLU A 210 3.56 -20.27 4.87
CA GLU A 210 4.66 -19.77 5.72
C GLU A 210 6.02 -20.40 5.36
N PHE A 211 6.06 -21.52 4.62
CA PHE A 211 7.31 -22.17 4.22
C PHE A 211 7.92 -21.59 2.93
N LEU A 212 7.09 -21.16 1.97
CA LEU A 212 7.56 -20.70 0.64
C LEU A 212 8.26 -19.34 0.69
N VAL A 213 7.96 -18.50 1.67
CA VAL A 213 8.63 -17.19 1.84
C VAL A 213 10.06 -17.34 2.36
N SER A 214 10.41 -18.45 3.03
CA SER A 214 11.78 -18.66 3.54
C SER A 214 12.73 -19.31 2.53
N VAL A 215 12.22 -19.93 1.46
CA VAL A 215 13.06 -20.71 0.52
C VAL A 215 13.51 -19.88 -0.69
N VAL A 216 12.76 -18.86 -1.11
CA VAL A 216 13.14 -18.04 -2.28
C VAL A 216 14.27 -17.04 -1.97
N GLY A 217 14.47 -16.67 -0.70
CA GLY A 217 15.59 -15.80 -0.29
C GLY A 217 16.97 -16.48 -0.18
N LYS A 218 17.11 -17.74 -0.62
CA LYS A 218 18.38 -18.49 -0.62
C LYS A 218 18.82 -18.97 -2.01
N ILE A 219 18.09 -18.60 -3.05
CA ILE A 219 18.51 -18.84 -4.43
C ILE A 219 18.34 -17.52 -5.18
N PHE A 220 19.26 -16.59 -4.92
CA PHE A 220 19.90 -15.62 -5.83
C PHE A 220 20.78 -14.69 -4.99
#